data_AF-A0A1R2AS81-F1
#
_entry.id   AF-A0A1R2AS81-F1
#
_cell.length_a   1.000
_cell.length_b   1.000
_cell.length_c   1.000
_cell.angle_alpha   90.00
_cell.angle_beta   90.00
_cell.angle_gamma   90.00
#
_symmetry.space_group_name_H-M   'P 1'
#
loop_
_entity.id
_entity.type
_entity.pdbx_description
1 polymer ?
#
loop_
_entity_poly.entity_id
_entity_poly.type
_entity_poly.pdbx_seq_one_letter_code
_entity_poly.pdbx_strand_id
1 'polypeptide(L)'
;MFKCSTFKCLEPPIKQCSICREALFCNKCTIIHKDKHFEEKTQFIFKSIKFNLSKARLTRLRNNIKEFIINIELQKNNIIKEAIKIHKKIDYMIKSAFEQLDFMIKEYFDIYRKNKFKEKDIHKIQEIIKGKSKFEYPLFSDIEGILTKNIIIINHITKSVSRNKIQNEYGLFLEGHTNLVKSVAITNDNQFVIKP
;
A
#
# COMPACT_ATOMS: atom_id res chain seq x y z
N MET A 1 -19.42 -11.48 23.84
CA MET A 1 -18.05 -11.07 24.22
C MET A 1 -18.08 -10.72 25.69
N PHE A 2 -17.02 -11.07 26.45
CA PHE A 2 -16.91 -10.66 27.84
C PHE A 2 -16.84 -9.13 27.92
N LYS A 3 -17.47 -8.57 28.95
CA LYS A 3 -17.46 -7.13 29.22
C LYS A 3 -16.57 -6.86 30.43
N CYS A 4 -15.95 -5.69 30.45
CA CYS A 4 -15.32 -5.21 31.66
C CYS A 4 -16.38 -5.07 32.77
N SER A 5 -16.02 -5.46 33.99
CA SER A 5 -16.91 -5.48 35.15
C SER A 5 -17.13 -4.08 35.75
N THR A 6 -16.34 -3.09 35.31
CA THR A 6 -16.52 -1.69 35.68
C THR A 6 -17.68 -1.09 34.91
N PHE A 7 -18.59 -0.45 35.65
CA PHE A 7 -19.77 0.20 35.09
C PHE A 7 -19.41 1.17 33.96
N LYS A 8 -20.14 1.10 32.84
CA LYS A 8 -19.95 1.90 31.60
C LYS A 8 -18.61 1.72 30.87
N CYS A 9 -17.76 0.77 31.26
CA CYS A 9 -16.54 0.48 30.51
C CYS A 9 -16.85 -0.40 29.27
N LEU A 10 -16.47 0.08 28.09
CA LEU A 10 -16.65 -0.63 26.82
C LEU A 10 -15.38 -1.36 26.35
N GLU A 11 -14.25 -1.17 27.03
CA GLU A 11 -13.00 -1.81 26.66
C GLU A 11 -13.05 -3.33 26.92
N PRO A 12 -12.42 -4.14 26.05
CA PRO A 12 -12.38 -5.58 26.23
C PRO A 12 -11.56 -5.92 27.49
N PRO A 13 -12.05 -6.82 28.35
CA PRO A 13 -11.29 -7.24 29.51
C PRO A 13 -10.10 -8.11 29.08
N ILE A 14 -9.00 -7.97 29.82
CA ILE A 14 -7.73 -8.69 29.58
C ILE A 14 -7.19 -9.37 30.84
N LYS A 15 -7.66 -8.95 32.02
CA LYS A 15 -7.25 -9.45 33.33
C LYS A 15 -8.47 -9.91 34.13
N GLN A 16 -8.27 -10.90 34.96
CA GLN A 16 -9.28 -11.48 35.84
C GLN A 16 -8.79 -11.44 37.28
N CYS A 17 -9.58 -10.88 38.19
CA CYS A 17 -9.28 -10.91 39.62
C CYS A 17 -9.78 -12.24 40.20
N SER A 18 -8.89 -13.06 40.78
CA SER A 18 -9.28 -14.36 41.33
C SER A 18 -10.04 -14.27 42.65
N ILE A 19 -10.01 -13.12 43.32
CA ILE A 19 -10.62 -12.92 44.65
C ILE A 19 -12.01 -12.29 44.53
N CYS A 20 -12.20 -11.35 43.59
CA CYS A 20 -13.50 -10.72 43.35
C CYS A 20 -14.39 -11.52 42.41
N ARG A 21 -14.73 -12.76 42.77
CA ARG A 21 -15.63 -13.65 42.01
C ARG A 21 -15.29 -13.68 40.52
N GLU A 22 -13.99 -13.76 40.20
CA GLU A 22 -13.55 -13.85 38.82
C GLU A 22 -13.89 -12.63 37.93
N ALA A 23 -14.07 -11.45 38.54
CA ALA A 23 -14.38 -10.22 37.83
C ALA A 23 -13.30 -9.88 36.78
N LEU A 24 -13.78 -9.47 35.60
CA LEU A 24 -12.98 -9.21 34.41
C LEU A 24 -12.74 -7.72 34.22
N PHE A 25 -11.50 -7.30 33.98
CA PHE A 25 -11.12 -5.90 33.88
C PHE A 25 -10.25 -5.63 32.64
N CYS A 26 -10.45 -4.47 32.01
CA CYS A 26 -9.51 -3.94 31.03
C CYS A 26 -8.26 -3.39 31.74
N ASN A 27 -7.23 -2.97 30.99
CA ASN A 27 -6.01 -2.42 31.59
C ASN A 27 -6.29 -1.22 32.51
N LYS A 28 -7.14 -0.29 32.08
CA LYS A 28 -7.46 0.93 32.84
C LYS A 28 -8.22 0.60 34.14
N CYS A 29 -9.30 -0.17 34.00
CA CYS A 29 -10.14 -0.55 35.14
C CYS A 29 -9.43 -1.49 36.13
N THR A 30 -8.37 -2.19 35.70
CA THR A 30 -7.53 -2.97 36.61
C THR A 30 -6.85 -2.08 37.64
N ILE A 31 -6.40 -0.87 37.26
CA ILE A 31 -5.72 0.06 38.18
C ILE A 31 -6.71 0.53 39.25
N ILE A 32 -7.86 1.03 38.83
CA ILE A 32 -8.94 1.48 39.74
C ILE A 32 -9.37 0.35 40.69
N HIS A 33 -9.46 -0.88 40.18
CA HIS A 33 -9.82 -2.02 41.00
C HIS A 33 -8.73 -2.42 41.99
N LYS A 34 -7.44 -2.25 41.64
CA LYS A 34 -6.31 -2.45 42.57
C LYS A 34 -6.37 -1.45 43.71
N ASP A 35 -6.63 -0.19 43.43
CA ASP A 35 -6.68 0.87 44.44
C ASP A 35 -7.76 0.55 45.49
N LYS A 36 -8.92 0.06 45.04
CA LYS A 36 -9.97 -0.43 45.95
C LYS A 36 -9.49 -1.57 46.86
N HIS A 37 -8.76 -2.55 46.34
CA HIS A 37 -8.20 -3.62 47.17
C HIS A 37 -7.15 -3.10 48.18
N PHE A 38 -6.36 -2.09 47.79
CA PHE A 38 -5.40 -1.44 48.70
C PHE A 38 -6.12 -0.70 49.84
N GLU A 39 -7.17 0.06 49.54
CA GLU A 39 -7.99 0.76 50.55
C GLU A 39 -8.65 -0.22 51.53
N GLU A 40 -9.19 -1.33 51.02
CA GLU A 40 -9.84 -2.37 51.82
C GLU A 40 -8.83 -3.31 52.52
N LYS A 41 -7.52 -3.13 52.28
CA LYS A 41 -6.42 -4.00 52.76
C LYS A 41 -6.65 -5.49 52.45
N THR A 42 -7.27 -5.78 51.31
CA THR A 42 -7.53 -7.15 50.87
C THR A 42 -6.45 -7.60 49.88
N GLN A 43 -6.10 -8.89 49.94
CA GLN A 43 -5.21 -9.47 48.94
C GLN A 43 -5.90 -9.52 47.58
N PHE A 44 -5.12 -9.39 46.50
CA PHE A 44 -5.61 -9.55 45.14
C PHE A 44 -4.59 -10.29 44.28
N ILE A 45 -5.07 -11.12 43.36
CA ILE A 45 -4.24 -11.76 42.34
C ILE A 45 -4.93 -11.57 40.99
N PHE A 46 -4.24 -10.90 40.06
CA PHE A 46 -4.70 -10.77 38.69
C PHE A 46 -4.06 -11.86 37.83
N LYS A 47 -4.91 -12.64 37.17
CA LYS A 47 -4.51 -13.62 36.16
C LYS A 47 -4.81 -13.06 34.77
N SER A 48 -4.01 -13.43 33.79
CA SER A 48 -4.33 -13.18 32.38
C SER A 48 -5.53 -14.02 31.97
N ILE A 49 -6.45 -13.42 31.22
CA ILE A 49 -7.60 -14.17 30.69
C ILE A 49 -7.07 -15.09 29.58
N LYS A 50 -7.24 -16.40 29.77
CA LYS A 50 -6.97 -17.39 28.73
C LYS A 50 -8.25 -17.60 27.93
N PHE A 51 -8.21 -17.25 26.64
CA PHE A 51 -9.33 -17.50 25.74
C PHE A 51 -9.12 -18.82 25.00
N ASN A 52 -10.01 -19.77 25.22
CA ASN A 52 -10.09 -20.95 24.37
C ASN A 52 -11.03 -20.66 23.21
N LEU A 53 -10.48 -20.59 22.00
CA LEU A 53 -11.30 -20.56 20.79
C LEU A 53 -11.98 -21.93 20.61
N SER A 54 -13.24 -21.93 20.13
CA SER A 54 -13.87 -23.17 19.71
C SER A 54 -13.06 -23.81 18.58
N LYS A 55 -13.09 -25.15 18.48
CA LYS A 55 -12.37 -25.90 17.43
C LYS A 55 -12.64 -25.30 16.04
N ALA A 56 -13.90 -24.99 15.72
CA ALA A 56 -14.30 -24.37 14.45
C ALA A 56 -13.64 -23.00 14.21
N ARG A 57 -13.61 -22.11 15.21
CA ARG A 57 -12.98 -20.78 15.09
C ARG A 57 -11.47 -20.89 14.95
N LEU A 58 -10.84 -21.82 15.66
CA LEU A 58 -9.41 -22.07 15.57
C LEU A 58 -9.03 -22.61 14.20
N THR A 59 -9.80 -23.56 13.64
CA THR A 59 -9.61 -24.06 12.28
C THR A 59 -9.74 -22.95 11.24
N ARG A 60 -10.76 -22.09 11.36
CA ARG A 60 -10.93 -20.94 10.46
C ARG A 60 -9.75 -19.96 10.54
N LEU A 61 -9.30 -19.64 11.75
CA LEU A 61 -8.14 -18.76 11.95
C LEU A 61 -6.88 -19.36 11.29
N ARG A 62 -6.62 -20.65 11.49
CA ARG A 62 -5.47 -21.34 10.89
C ARG A 62 -5.52 -21.34 9.37
N ASN A 63 -6.70 -21.58 8.79
CA ASN A 63 -6.88 -21.54 7.34
C ASN A 63 -6.62 -20.13 6.79
N ASN A 64 -7.16 -19.09 7.42
CA ASN A 64 -6.91 -17.71 7.01
C ASN A 64 -5.43 -17.34 7.12
N ILE A 65 -4.75 -17.72 8.20
CA ILE A 65 -3.31 -17.49 8.37
C ILE A 65 -2.53 -18.19 7.25
N LYS A 66 -2.87 -19.44 6.93
CA LYS A 66 -2.23 -20.18 5.84
C LYS A 66 -2.40 -19.46 4.50
N GLU A 67 -3.60 -18.99 4.20
CA GLU A 67 -3.90 -18.22 2.99
C GLU A 67 -3.11 -16.91 2.93
N PHE A 68 -3.03 -16.16 4.06
CA PHE A 68 -2.21 -14.96 4.13
C PHE A 68 -0.73 -15.24 3.87
N ILE A 69 -0.18 -16.32 4.43
CA ILE A 69 1.21 -16.72 4.17
C ILE A 69 1.43 -17.00 2.67
N ILE A 70 0.52 -17.74 2.04
CA ILE A 70 0.58 -18.02 0.60
C ILE A 70 0.58 -16.71 -0.20
N ASN A 71 -0.32 -15.78 0.12
CA ASN A 71 -0.41 -14.49 -0.56
C ASN A 71 0.86 -13.63 -0.37
N ILE A 72 1.45 -13.66 0.83
CA ILE A 72 2.73 -12.98 1.10
C ILE A 72 3.86 -13.57 0.24
N GLU A 73 3.96 -14.89 0.14
CA GLU A 73 4.98 -15.53 -0.70
C GLU A 73 4.75 -15.25 -2.19
N LEU A 74 3.51 -15.25 -2.66
CA LEU A 74 3.18 -14.83 -4.02
C LEU A 74 3.60 -13.37 -4.27
N GLN A 75 3.35 -12.46 -3.33
CA GLN A 75 3.76 -11.07 -3.46
C GLN A 75 5.29 -10.92 -3.52
N LYS A 76 6.04 -11.66 -2.69
CA LYS A 76 7.51 -11.68 -2.75
C LYS A 76 8.01 -12.12 -4.13
N ASN A 77 7.42 -13.17 -4.70
CA ASN A 77 7.76 -13.63 -6.04
C ASN A 77 7.44 -12.59 -7.13
N ASN A 78 6.32 -11.88 -7.01
CA ASN A 78 5.96 -10.81 -7.94
C ASN A 78 6.94 -9.64 -7.87
N ILE A 79 7.35 -9.23 -6.66
CA ILE A 79 8.37 -8.20 -6.46
C ILE A 79 9.69 -8.60 -7.13
N ILE A 80 10.14 -9.85 -6.95
CA ILE A 80 11.36 -10.36 -7.59
C ILE A 80 11.24 -10.30 -9.12
N LYS A 81 10.10 -10.72 -9.68
CA LYS A 81 9.87 -10.67 -11.13
C LYS A 81 9.95 -9.25 -11.69
N GLU A 82 9.35 -8.27 -11.01
CA GLU A 82 9.40 -6.88 -11.45
C GLU A 82 10.81 -6.29 -11.30
N ALA A 83 11.52 -6.59 -10.21
CA ALA A 83 12.91 -6.18 -10.03
C ALA A 83 13.81 -6.69 -11.17
N ILE A 84 13.64 -7.95 -11.59
CA ILE A 84 14.39 -8.53 -12.72
C ILE A 84 14.09 -7.79 -14.03
N LYS A 85 12.84 -7.38 -14.28
CA LYS A 85 12.48 -6.61 -15.48
C LYS A 85 13.17 -5.25 -15.49
N ILE A 86 13.15 -4.55 -14.36
CA ILE A 86 13.81 -3.24 -14.21
C ILE A 86 15.32 -3.39 -14.42
N HIS A 87 15.94 -4.40 -13.81
CA HIS A 87 17.37 -4.67 -13.99
C HIS A 87 17.74 -4.88 -15.47
N LYS A 88 16.97 -5.71 -16.19
CA LYS A 88 17.18 -5.90 -17.64
C LYS A 88 17.04 -4.61 -18.45
N LYS A 89 16.11 -3.72 -18.07
CA LYS A 89 15.95 -2.42 -18.72
C LYS A 89 17.17 -1.54 -18.50
N ILE A 90 17.69 -1.49 -17.27
CA ILE A 90 18.91 -0.75 -16.93
C ILE A 90 20.10 -1.30 -17.73
N ASP A 91 20.27 -2.63 -17.77
CA ASP A 91 21.36 -3.26 -18.53
C ASP A 91 21.31 -2.91 -20.01
N TYR A 92 20.10 -2.91 -20.60
CA TYR A 92 19.90 -2.51 -21.99
C TYR A 92 20.27 -1.03 -22.22
N MET A 93 19.84 -0.13 -21.33
CA MET A 93 20.18 1.29 -21.42
C MET A 93 21.69 1.52 -21.33
N ILE A 94 22.38 0.82 -20.43
CA ILE A 94 23.85 0.89 -20.28
C ILE A 94 24.53 0.41 -21.56
N LYS A 95 24.15 -0.75 -22.09
CA LYS A 95 24.73 -1.29 -23.33
C LYS A 95 24.55 -0.34 -24.51
N SER A 96 23.34 0.18 -24.70
CA SER A 96 23.06 1.12 -25.79
C SER A 96 23.86 2.42 -25.65
N ALA A 97 23.99 2.95 -24.43
CA ALA A 97 24.81 4.14 -24.19
C ALA A 97 26.30 3.89 -24.49
N PHE A 98 26.84 2.73 -24.10
CA PHE A 98 28.22 2.36 -24.41
C PHE A 98 28.45 2.18 -25.91
N GLU A 99 27.54 1.52 -26.62
CA GLU A 99 27.61 1.40 -28.08
C GLU A 99 27.63 2.77 -28.77
N GLN A 100 26.84 3.73 -28.29
CA GLN A 100 26.86 5.10 -28.82
C GLN A 100 28.18 5.81 -28.55
N LEU A 101 28.72 5.69 -27.33
CA LEU A 101 30.01 6.29 -26.97
C LEU A 101 31.16 5.67 -27.78
N ASP A 102 31.16 4.35 -27.95
CA ASP A 102 32.15 3.65 -28.77
C ASP A 102 32.06 4.06 -30.24
N PHE A 103 30.84 4.25 -30.76
CA PHE A 103 30.63 4.78 -32.10
C PHE A 103 31.21 6.19 -32.23
N MET A 104 30.93 7.09 -31.28
CA MET A 104 31.49 8.45 -31.27
C MET A 104 33.02 8.45 -31.21
N ILE A 105 33.60 7.60 -30.36
CA ILE A 105 35.05 7.42 -30.25
C ILE A 105 35.63 7.00 -31.60
N LYS A 106 35.02 5.99 -32.24
CA LYS A 106 35.44 5.50 -33.56
C LYS A 106 35.38 6.61 -34.60
N GLU A 107 34.29 7.36 -34.67
CA GLU A 107 34.16 8.48 -35.60
C GLU A 107 35.24 9.55 -35.40
N TYR A 108 35.55 9.90 -34.14
CA TYR A 108 36.62 10.84 -33.85
C TYR A 108 38.00 10.29 -34.22
N PHE A 109 38.25 9.00 -33.99
CA PHE A 109 39.48 8.35 -34.46
C PHE A 109 39.60 8.35 -35.99
N ASP A 110 38.49 8.12 -36.71
CA ASP A 110 38.46 8.12 -38.16
C ASP A 110 38.74 9.52 -38.74
N ILE A 111 38.28 10.59 -38.07
CA ILE A 111 38.63 11.97 -38.43
C ILE A 111 40.10 12.25 -38.11
N TYR A 112 40.56 11.87 -36.92
CA TYR A 112 41.93 12.09 -36.45
C TYR A 112 42.99 11.47 -37.37
N ARG A 113 42.71 10.29 -37.95
CA ARG A 113 43.64 9.58 -38.85
C ARG A 113 43.68 10.14 -40.27
N LYS A 114 42.77 11.04 -40.66
CA LYS A 114 42.71 11.58 -42.02
C LYS A 114 43.61 12.81 -42.16
N ASN A 115 44.32 12.88 -43.28
CA ASN A 115 45.16 14.04 -43.64
C ASN A 115 44.47 14.96 -44.67
N LYS A 116 43.40 14.48 -45.30
CA LYS A 116 42.60 15.21 -46.29
C LYS A 116 41.12 14.97 -45.98
N PHE A 117 40.33 16.03 -46.02
CA PHE A 117 38.92 16.01 -45.63
C PHE A 117 38.03 16.32 -46.83
N LYS A 118 36.87 15.66 -46.90
CA LYS A 118 35.84 15.98 -47.88
C LYS A 118 34.96 17.11 -47.36
N GLU A 119 34.23 17.78 -48.25
CA GLU A 119 33.30 18.85 -47.88
C GLU A 119 32.33 18.44 -46.76
N LYS A 120 31.79 17.22 -46.83
CA LYS A 120 30.92 16.65 -45.79
C LYS A 120 31.57 16.48 -44.41
N ASP A 121 32.90 16.40 -44.33
CA ASP A 121 33.64 16.26 -43.07
C ASP A 121 33.85 17.64 -42.40
N ILE A 122 33.79 18.74 -43.17
CA ILE A 122 34.14 20.10 -42.70
C ILE A 122 33.21 20.56 -41.58
N HIS A 123 31.89 20.33 -41.70
CA HIS A 123 30.92 20.75 -40.69
C HIS A 123 31.21 20.10 -39.32
N LYS A 124 31.44 18.79 -39.31
CA LYS A 124 31.72 18.02 -38.10
C LYS A 124 33.04 18.43 -37.46
N ILE A 125 34.07 18.71 -38.26
CA ILE A 125 35.36 19.22 -37.77
C ILE A 125 35.19 20.59 -37.11
N GLN A 126 34.40 21.48 -37.73
CA GLN A 126 34.13 22.80 -37.14
C GLN A 126 33.39 22.69 -35.80
N GLU A 127 32.45 21.76 -35.66
CA GLU A 127 31.78 21.48 -34.38
C GLU A 127 32.77 20.99 -33.32
N ILE A 128 33.67 20.06 -33.68
CA ILE A 128 34.70 19.55 -32.76
C ILE A 128 35.67 20.67 -32.35
N ILE A 129 36.10 21.53 -33.27
CA ILE A 129 37.03 22.64 -32.98
C ILE A 129 36.36 23.70 -32.09
N LYS A 130 35.09 24.03 -32.34
CA LYS A 130 34.35 25.04 -31.56
C LYS A 130 33.93 24.52 -30.19
N GLY A 131 33.70 23.22 -30.06
CA GLY A 131 33.16 22.59 -28.86
C GLY A 131 34.23 22.19 -27.84
N LYS A 132 34.01 22.53 -26.56
CA LYS A 132 34.59 21.77 -25.45
C LYS A 132 33.61 20.66 -25.10
N SER A 133 33.90 19.42 -25.49
CA SER A 133 33.04 18.30 -25.11
C SER A 133 33.12 18.07 -23.61
N LYS A 134 31.98 18.25 -22.92
CA LYS A 134 31.79 17.80 -21.55
C LYS A 134 30.54 16.94 -21.54
N PHE A 135 30.69 15.72 -21.04
CA PHE A 135 29.56 14.85 -20.78
C PHE A 135 29.01 15.17 -19.39
N GLU A 136 27.70 15.23 -19.28
CA GLU A 136 27.02 15.31 -18.00
C GLU A 136 27.15 13.97 -17.25
N TYR A 137 26.99 14.03 -15.93
CA TYR A 137 27.00 12.81 -15.14
C TYR A 137 25.72 12.00 -15.41
N PRO A 138 25.81 10.68 -15.70
CA PRO A 138 24.63 9.88 -16.00
C PRO A 138 23.78 9.67 -14.74
N LEU A 139 22.46 9.89 -14.84
CA LEU A 139 21.50 9.70 -13.77
C LEU A 139 20.29 8.89 -14.25
N PHE A 140 19.78 7.99 -13.38
CA PHE A 140 18.51 7.30 -13.59
C PHE A 140 17.43 7.97 -12.74
N SER A 141 16.58 8.81 -13.35
CA SER A 141 15.58 9.60 -12.63
C SER A 141 14.28 8.85 -12.29
N ASP A 142 13.96 7.77 -13.01
CA ASP A 142 12.57 7.27 -13.08
C ASP A 142 12.31 5.92 -12.38
N ILE A 143 13.18 5.49 -11.46
CA ILE A 143 13.02 4.20 -10.79
C ILE A 143 12.37 4.41 -9.41
N GLU A 144 11.07 4.68 -9.40
CA GLU A 144 10.26 4.74 -8.17
C GLU A 144 9.15 3.69 -8.22
N GLY A 145 8.97 2.91 -7.14
CA GLY A 145 7.98 1.83 -7.10
C GLY A 145 7.49 1.50 -5.70
N ILE A 146 6.17 1.46 -5.52
CA ILE A 146 5.53 1.02 -4.26
C ILE A 146 5.29 -0.49 -4.34
N LEU A 147 6.12 -1.27 -3.66
CA LEU A 147 6.17 -2.74 -3.82
C LEU A 147 5.27 -3.52 -2.85
N THR A 148 4.74 -2.87 -1.81
CA THR A 148 4.02 -3.54 -0.71
C THR A 148 2.75 -2.76 -0.29
N LYS A 149 1.73 -2.72 -1.15
CA LYS A 149 0.39 -2.29 -0.72
C LYS A 149 -0.39 -3.51 -0.20
N ASN A 150 -0.44 -3.68 1.12
CA ASN A 150 -1.32 -4.67 1.74
C ASN A 150 -2.70 -4.03 1.97
N ILE A 151 -3.68 -4.38 1.13
CA ILE A 151 -5.07 -3.96 1.32
C ILE A 151 -5.79 -5.10 2.04
N ILE A 152 -6.02 -4.94 3.34
CA ILE A 152 -6.90 -5.84 4.08
C ILE A 152 -8.33 -5.53 3.65
N ILE A 153 -8.86 -6.32 2.73
CA ILE A 153 -10.28 -6.25 2.37
C ILE A 153 -11.06 -6.82 3.55
N ILE A 154 -11.52 -5.94 4.44
CA ILE A 154 -12.52 -6.31 5.43
C ILE A 154 -13.80 -6.49 4.62
N ASN A 155 -14.22 -7.74 4.43
CA ASN A 155 -15.56 -8.05 3.95
C ASN A 155 -16.55 -7.53 4.99
N HIS A 156 -16.86 -6.24 4.94
CA HIS A 156 -18.08 -5.73 5.53
C HIS A 156 -19.18 -6.54 4.85
N ILE A 157 -19.89 -7.34 5.66
CA ILE A 157 -21.17 -7.90 5.26
C ILE A 157 -21.97 -6.69 4.81
N THR A 158 -22.08 -6.49 3.50
CA THR A 158 -22.93 -5.47 2.92
C THR A 158 -24.32 -5.92 3.27
N LYS A 159 -24.84 -5.45 4.40
CA LYS A 159 -26.27 -5.46 4.63
C LYS A 159 -26.85 -4.77 3.40
N SER A 160 -27.60 -5.50 2.59
CA SER A 160 -28.42 -4.95 1.52
C SER A 160 -29.10 -3.70 2.07
N VAL A 161 -28.66 -2.54 1.60
CA VAL A 161 -29.27 -1.27 2.00
C VAL A 161 -30.47 -1.11 1.07
N SER A 162 -31.67 -1.17 1.65
CA SER A 162 -32.89 -0.98 0.86
C SER A 162 -32.95 0.47 0.35
N ARG A 163 -33.53 0.66 -0.84
CA ARG A 163 -33.75 1.98 -1.46
C ARG A 163 -34.42 2.96 -0.48
N ASN A 164 -35.41 2.45 0.27
CA ASN A 164 -36.14 3.21 1.29
C ASN A 164 -35.22 3.73 2.40
N LYS A 165 -34.21 2.95 2.80
CA LYS A 165 -33.28 3.37 3.84
C LYS A 165 -32.37 4.51 3.34
N ILE A 166 -31.91 4.44 2.10
CA ILE A 166 -31.09 5.50 1.49
C ILE A 166 -31.90 6.79 1.34
N GLN A 167 -33.14 6.66 0.88
CA GLN A 167 -34.03 7.81 0.73
C GLN A 167 -34.37 8.46 2.09
N ASN A 168 -34.68 7.66 3.12
CA ASN A 168 -35.09 8.19 4.42
C ASN A 168 -33.93 8.74 5.25
N GLU A 169 -32.74 8.11 5.20
CA GLU A 169 -31.59 8.53 6.01
C GLU A 169 -30.77 9.64 5.35
N TYR A 170 -30.69 9.64 4.01
CA TYR A 170 -29.81 10.55 3.27
C TYR A 170 -30.56 11.51 2.34
N GLY A 171 -31.88 11.38 2.20
CA GLY A 171 -32.66 12.20 1.26
C GLY A 171 -32.33 11.93 -0.22
N LEU A 172 -31.63 10.84 -0.52
CA LEU A 172 -31.14 10.53 -1.87
C LEU A 172 -32.14 9.65 -2.62
N PHE A 173 -32.62 10.16 -3.75
CA PHE A 173 -33.44 9.41 -4.71
C PHE A 173 -32.52 8.71 -5.70
N LEU A 174 -32.30 7.41 -5.50
CA LEU A 174 -31.56 6.61 -6.46
C LEU A 174 -32.48 6.25 -7.62
N GLU A 175 -32.33 6.91 -8.76
CA GLU A 175 -32.93 6.51 -10.03
C GLU A 175 -31.87 5.83 -10.89
N GLY A 176 -32.15 4.61 -11.34
CA GLY A 176 -31.24 3.85 -12.18
C GLY A 176 -31.53 4.11 -13.65
N HIS A 177 -30.48 4.33 -14.45
CA HIS A 177 -30.59 4.28 -15.90
C HIS A 177 -30.50 2.84 -16.38
N THR A 178 -31.36 2.44 -17.30
CA THR A 178 -31.28 1.12 -17.94
C THR A 178 -30.21 1.04 -19.03
N ASN A 179 -29.74 2.18 -19.52
CA ASN A 179 -28.74 2.29 -20.58
C ASN A 179 -27.39 2.78 -20.05
N LEU A 180 -26.31 2.50 -20.81
CA LEU A 180 -24.97 2.99 -20.53
C LEU A 180 -24.95 4.53 -20.54
N VAL A 181 -24.48 5.12 -19.44
CA VAL A 181 -24.26 6.57 -19.35
C VAL A 181 -22.96 6.93 -20.07
N LYS A 182 -23.03 7.74 -21.12
CA LYS A 182 -21.86 8.16 -21.91
C LYS A 182 -21.17 9.38 -21.32
N SER A 183 -21.90 10.23 -20.61
CA SER A 183 -21.34 11.45 -20.01
C SER A 183 -22.16 11.93 -18.83
N VAL A 184 -21.48 12.49 -17.84
CA VAL A 184 -22.07 13.21 -16.70
C VAL A 184 -21.40 14.58 -16.64
N ALA A 185 -22.20 15.64 -16.56
CA ALA A 185 -21.75 17.01 -16.36
C ALA A 185 -22.39 17.59 -15.09
N ILE A 186 -21.70 18.53 -14.44
CA ILE A 186 -22.23 19.30 -13.32
C ILE A 186 -22.45 20.73 -13.84
N THR A 187 -23.67 21.24 -13.71
CA THR A 187 -24.02 22.61 -14.09
C THR A 187 -23.63 23.60 -13.00
N ASN A 188 -23.63 24.90 -13.32
CA ASN A 188 -23.23 25.96 -12.39
C ASN A 188 -24.15 26.09 -11.16
N ASP A 189 -25.34 25.49 -11.20
CA ASP A 189 -26.27 25.35 -10.08
C ASP A 189 -26.13 24.01 -9.34
N ASN A 190 -24.99 23.31 -9.52
CA ASN A 190 -24.67 22.02 -8.92
C ASN A 190 -25.67 20.89 -9.23
N GLN A 191 -26.38 20.97 -10.36
CA GLN A 191 -27.21 19.87 -10.84
C GLN A 191 -26.40 18.92 -11.74
N PHE A 192 -26.71 17.63 -11.68
CA PHE A 192 -26.10 16.65 -12.56
C PHE A 192 -26.91 16.52 -13.85
N VAL A 193 -26.25 16.65 -14.99
CA VAL A 193 -26.82 16.39 -16.32
C VAL A 193 -26.19 15.13 -16.87
N ILE A 194 -27.03 14.16 -17.21
CA ILE A 194 -26.61 12.84 -17.65
C ILE A 194 -26.97 12.67 -19.13
N LYS A 195 -25.98 12.30 -19.96
CA LYS A 195 -26.19 11.96 -21.37
C LYS A 195 -26.10 10.44 -21.56
N PRO A 196 -27.20 9.76 -21.94
CA PRO A 196 -27.19 8.34 -22.31
C PRO A 196 -26.51 8.08 -23.68
#